data_AF-A0A3T7S369-F1
#
_entry.id   AF-A0A3T7S369-F1
#
_cell.length_a   1.000
_cell.length_b   1.000
_cell.length_c   1.000
_cell.angle_alpha   90.00
_cell.angle_beta   90.00
_cell.angle_gamma   90.00
#
_symmetry.space_group_name_H-M   'P 1'
#
loop_
_entity.id
_entity.type
_entity.pdbx_description
1 polymer ?
#
loop_
_entity_poly.entity_id
_entity_poly.type
_entity_poly.pdbx_seq_one_letter_code
_entity_poly.pdbx_strand_id
1 'polypeptide(L)'
;MRPATFEPEEIIAAGNALLAEGVVNITGFALRKRVGGGDPSRLRQVWDGYLAGQTSVASGPLADLPPELADAVKTVTGTLTGHVVQLLRELNDRAVRAAEHRVDDVTRAADEQKAQAERELADAAQTVDDLEQKLDAVTTDLRKTQELLDNSREREQANLVELAQVRERLVATEERLKASEKNGREAAEQHRQQTETLQYKLEDAEQRLADSVSRYTADLREVKSEYSATVSELKAQYLQREESLITRADAAENAAREARASESSLQGEIRALKEQSRELTALLSGSVFGLHGNADNREAGDAGIGAKTPRGGTSEKG
;
A
#
# COMPACT_ATOMS: atom_id res chain seq x y z
N MET A 1 -3.18 -65.69 102.31
CA MET A 1 -3.41 -65.60 103.78
C MET A 1 -4.78 -66.17 104.08
N ARG A 2 -5.01 -66.77 105.26
CA ARG A 2 -6.37 -67.07 105.74
C ARG A 2 -6.97 -65.77 106.30
N PRO A 3 -8.27 -65.45 106.07
CA PRO A 3 -8.91 -64.31 106.72
C PRO A 3 -8.93 -64.49 108.25
N ALA A 4 -8.76 -63.40 108.99
CA ALA A 4 -9.00 -63.40 110.44
C ALA A 4 -10.50 -63.61 110.71
N THR A 5 -10.83 -64.58 111.55
CA THR A 5 -12.18 -64.89 112.00
C THR A 5 -12.46 -64.15 113.30
N PHE A 6 -13.29 -63.12 113.21
CA PHE A 6 -13.81 -62.36 114.35
C PHE A 6 -15.10 -62.99 114.87
N GLU A 7 -15.35 -62.87 116.17
CA GLU A 7 -16.54 -63.40 116.82
C GLU A 7 -17.77 -62.53 116.54
N PRO A 8 -19.00 -63.09 116.53
CA PRO A 8 -20.21 -62.33 116.20
C PRO A 8 -20.41 -61.07 117.04
N GLU A 9 -20.08 -61.12 118.32
CA GLU A 9 -20.23 -59.99 119.25
C GLU A 9 -19.28 -58.83 118.93
N GLU A 10 -18.06 -59.10 118.46
CA GLU A 10 -17.11 -58.05 118.03
C GLU A 10 -17.64 -57.31 116.79
N ILE A 11 -18.27 -58.04 115.87
CA ILE A 11 -18.86 -57.51 114.63
C ILE A 11 -20.08 -56.64 114.97
N ILE A 12 -20.91 -57.10 115.91
CA ILE A 12 -22.09 -56.36 116.41
C ILE A 12 -21.65 -55.10 117.17
N ALA A 13 -20.63 -55.18 118.03
CA ALA A 13 -20.09 -54.03 118.74
C ALA A 13 -19.52 -52.97 117.78
N ALA A 14 -18.81 -53.41 116.72
CA ALA A 14 -18.32 -52.51 115.69
C ALA A 14 -19.43 -51.87 114.85
N GLY A 15 -20.51 -52.60 114.56
CA GLY A 15 -21.71 -52.04 113.89
C GLY A 15 -22.44 -51.02 114.77
N ASN A 16 -22.66 -51.33 116.04
CA ASN A 16 -23.27 -50.40 117.00
C ASN A 16 -22.40 -49.14 117.20
N ALA A 17 -21.07 -49.25 117.18
CA ALA A 17 -20.17 -48.10 117.19
C ALA A 17 -20.31 -47.24 115.92
N LEU A 18 -20.43 -47.85 114.73
CA LEU A 18 -20.68 -47.12 113.48
C LEU A 18 -22.05 -46.41 113.47
N LEU A 19 -23.09 -46.98 114.10
CA LEU A 19 -24.36 -46.28 114.31
C LEU A 19 -24.20 -45.05 115.22
N ALA A 20 -23.46 -45.18 116.33
CA ALA A 20 -23.16 -44.06 117.23
C ALA A 20 -22.28 -42.98 116.57
N GLU A 21 -21.43 -43.36 115.61
CA GLU A 21 -20.67 -42.46 114.73
C GLU A 21 -21.52 -41.85 113.59
N GLY A 22 -22.83 -42.13 113.53
CA GLY A 22 -23.78 -41.55 112.58
C GLY A 22 -23.87 -42.23 111.21
N VAL A 23 -23.29 -43.43 111.05
CA VAL A 23 -23.25 -44.15 109.76
C VAL A 23 -24.60 -44.84 109.49
N VAL A 24 -25.50 -44.13 108.80
CA VAL A 24 -26.86 -44.61 108.47
C VAL A 24 -26.89 -45.95 107.72
N ASN A 25 -25.92 -46.19 106.81
CA ASN A 25 -25.85 -47.40 105.98
C ASN A 25 -24.55 -48.17 106.21
N ILE A 26 -24.56 -49.09 107.16
CA ILE A 26 -23.39 -49.92 107.51
C ILE A 26 -23.14 -50.98 106.44
N THR A 27 -21.99 -50.90 105.79
CA THR A 27 -21.54 -51.88 104.78
C THR A 27 -20.54 -52.87 105.39
N GLY A 28 -20.39 -54.04 104.76
CA GLY A 28 -19.35 -55.02 105.15
C GLY A 28 -17.93 -54.44 105.13
N PHE A 29 -17.69 -53.44 104.27
CA PHE A 29 -16.41 -52.72 104.22
C PHE A 29 -16.25 -51.71 105.36
N ALA A 30 -17.32 -51.05 105.80
CA ALA A 30 -17.29 -50.20 106.99
C ALA A 30 -17.01 -51.04 108.26
N LEU A 31 -17.70 -52.18 108.41
CA LEU A 31 -17.42 -53.15 109.47
C LEU A 31 -15.97 -53.63 109.41
N ARG A 32 -15.47 -54.03 108.24
CA ARG A 32 -14.06 -54.45 108.04
C ARG A 32 -13.07 -53.35 108.43
N LYS A 33 -13.38 -52.08 108.16
CA LYS A 33 -12.55 -50.93 108.55
C LYS A 33 -12.56 -50.69 110.06
N ARG A 34 -13.68 -50.95 110.75
CA ARG A 34 -13.87 -50.74 112.19
C ARG A 34 -13.36 -51.90 113.06
N VAL A 35 -13.46 -53.14 112.55
CA VAL A 35 -12.96 -54.39 113.16
C VAL A 35 -11.48 -54.63 112.82
N GLY A 36 -10.95 -54.01 111.75
CA GLY A 36 -9.54 -54.09 111.35
C GLY A 36 -9.18 -55.25 110.41
N GLY A 37 -10.13 -56.12 110.06
CA GLY A 37 -9.89 -57.26 109.18
C GLY A 37 -11.13 -58.05 108.82
N GLY A 38 -10.92 -59.27 108.28
CA GLY A 38 -11.99 -60.22 107.95
C GLY A 38 -12.54 -60.09 106.53
N ASP A 39 -13.56 -60.90 106.24
CA ASP A 39 -14.30 -60.93 104.97
C ASP A 39 -15.54 -60.00 105.05
N PRO A 40 -15.65 -58.97 104.18
CA PRO A 40 -16.79 -58.06 104.17
C PRO A 40 -18.16 -58.76 104.12
N SER A 41 -18.24 -59.90 103.44
CA SER A 41 -19.48 -60.66 103.22
C SER A 41 -19.96 -61.31 104.50
N ARG A 42 -19.06 -62.01 105.24
CA ARG A 42 -19.39 -62.59 106.55
C ARG A 42 -19.71 -61.50 107.58
N LEU A 43 -18.93 -60.42 107.60
CA LEU A 43 -19.18 -59.29 108.51
C LEU A 43 -20.57 -58.69 108.26
N ARG A 44 -20.92 -58.45 107.00
CA ARG A 44 -22.24 -57.94 106.60
C ARG A 44 -23.35 -58.93 106.93
N GLN A 45 -23.17 -60.22 106.68
CA GLN A 45 -24.16 -61.27 106.99
C GLN A 45 -24.47 -61.38 108.49
N VAL A 46 -23.45 -61.30 109.36
CA VAL A 46 -23.65 -61.30 110.81
C VAL A 46 -24.38 -60.03 111.27
N TRP A 47 -24.03 -58.87 110.71
CA TRP A 47 -24.70 -57.60 111.03
C TRP A 47 -26.15 -57.54 110.53
N ASP A 48 -26.42 -57.97 109.31
CA ASP A 48 -27.79 -58.10 108.78
C ASP A 48 -28.61 -59.12 109.58
N GLY A 49 -27.98 -60.21 110.05
CA GLY A 49 -28.61 -61.17 110.95
C GLY A 49 -28.96 -60.58 112.32
N TYR A 50 -28.10 -59.73 112.88
CA TYR A 50 -28.38 -58.99 114.11
C TYR A 50 -29.51 -57.96 113.92
N LEU A 51 -29.50 -57.20 112.82
CA LEU A 51 -30.59 -56.28 112.47
C LEU A 51 -31.92 -57.02 112.24
N ALA A 52 -31.89 -58.16 111.54
CA ALA A 52 -33.07 -59.01 111.36
C ALA A 52 -33.59 -59.56 112.71
N GLY A 53 -32.69 -59.94 113.62
CA GLY A 53 -33.03 -60.38 114.98
C GLY A 53 -33.61 -59.25 115.86
N GLN A 54 -33.14 -58.01 115.72
CA GLN A 54 -33.81 -56.86 116.34
C GLN A 54 -35.18 -56.56 115.71
N THR A 55 -35.27 -56.72 114.38
CA THR A 55 -36.50 -56.42 113.62
C THR A 55 -37.56 -57.52 113.80
N SER A 56 -37.18 -58.72 114.24
CA SER A 56 -38.11 -59.77 114.67
C SER A 56 -38.73 -59.46 116.04
N VAL A 57 -39.44 -58.34 116.14
CA VAL A 57 -40.56 -58.22 117.07
C VAL A 57 -41.52 -59.35 116.72
N ALA A 58 -41.61 -60.36 117.58
CA ALA A 58 -42.48 -61.49 117.35
C ALA A 58 -43.92 -61.00 117.19
N SER A 59 -44.46 -61.10 115.97
CA SER A 59 -45.85 -60.79 115.67
C SER A 59 -46.76 -61.85 116.27
N GLY A 60 -46.92 -61.80 117.60
CA GLY A 60 -48.03 -62.46 118.27
C GLY A 60 -49.34 -62.01 117.62
N PRO A 61 -50.37 -62.87 117.60
CA PRO A 61 -51.64 -62.52 116.98
C PRO A 61 -52.13 -61.22 117.60
N LEU A 62 -52.33 -60.19 116.77
CA LEU A 62 -52.97 -58.97 117.24
C LEU A 62 -54.35 -59.39 117.73
N ALA A 63 -54.62 -59.14 119.01
CA ALA A 63 -55.99 -59.14 119.48
C ALA A 63 -56.77 -58.15 118.60
N ASP A 64 -57.97 -58.54 118.15
CA ASP A 64 -58.82 -57.67 117.34
C ASP A 64 -58.91 -56.30 118.01
N LEU A 65 -58.61 -55.24 117.26
CA LEU A 65 -58.64 -53.90 117.81
C LEU A 65 -60.07 -53.63 118.32
N PRO A 66 -60.23 -53.04 119.52
CA PRO A 66 -61.53 -52.53 119.98
C PRO A 66 -62.24 -51.80 118.84
N PRO A 67 -63.55 -52.04 118.62
CA PRO A 67 -64.24 -51.61 117.41
C PRO A 67 -64.16 -50.09 117.20
N GLU A 68 -64.07 -49.31 118.28
CA GLU A 68 -63.87 -47.86 118.28
C GLU A 68 -62.54 -47.46 117.63
N LEU A 69 -61.47 -48.23 117.88
CA LEU A 69 -60.16 -48.03 117.27
C LEU A 69 -60.13 -48.54 115.83
N ALA A 70 -60.83 -49.64 115.51
CA ALA A 70 -60.94 -50.15 114.16
C ALA A 70 -61.67 -49.15 113.22
N ASP A 71 -62.80 -48.59 113.65
CA ASP A 71 -63.52 -47.57 112.87
C ASP A 71 -62.78 -46.22 112.86
N ALA A 72 -62.03 -45.86 113.91
CA ALA A 72 -61.15 -44.69 113.89
C ALA A 72 -60.01 -44.85 112.84
N VAL A 73 -59.31 -45.98 112.83
CA VAL A 73 -58.27 -46.28 111.83
C VAL A 73 -58.86 -46.26 110.42
N LYS A 74 -60.00 -46.91 110.20
CA LYS A 74 -60.72 -46.91 108.91
C LYS A 74 -61.14 -45.51 108.46
N THR A 75 -61.55 -44.63 109.38
CA THR A 75 -61.90 -43.23 109.09
C THR A 75 -60.67 -42.39 108.73
N VAL A 76 -59.56 -42.56 109.46
CA VAL A 76 -58.26 -41.92 109.16
C VAL A 76 -57.69 -42.43 107.82
N THR A 77 -57.79 -43.74 107.53
CA THR A 77 -57.40 -44.30 106.24
C THR A 77 -58.28 -43.74 105.12
N GLY A 78 -59.59 -43.70 105.28
CA GLY A 78 -60.51 -43.15 104.26
C GLY A 78 -60.25 -41.68 103.94
N THR A 79 -60.02 -40.84 104.96
CA THR A 79 -59.67 -39.43 104.78
C THR A 79 -58.28 -39.24 104.17
N LEU A 80 -57.28 -40.02 104.59
CA LEU A 80 -55.95 -40.02 103.97
C LEU A 80 -56.00 -40.45 102.50
N THR A 81 -56.74 -41.51 102.16
CA THR A 81 -56.96 -41.93 100.77
C THR A 81 -57.67 -40.83 99.97
N GLY A 82 -58.65 -40.13 100.56
CA GLY A 82 -59.30 -38.97 99.95
C GLY A 82 -58.30 -37.86 99.60
N HIS A 83 -57.46 -37.45 100.55
CA HIS A 83 -56.41 -36.44 100.32
C HIS A 83 -55.38 -36.89 99.28
N VAL A 84 -54.96 -38.17 99.28
CA VAL A 84 -54.04 -38.71 98.27
C VAL A 84 -54.67 -38.69 96.88
N VAL A 85 -55.94 -39.08 96.74
CA VAL A 85 -56.66 -39.03 95.45
C VAL A 85 -56.86 -37.59 94.96
N GLN A 86 -57.12 -36.64 95.86
CA GLN A 86 -57.19 -35.22 95.50
C GLN A 86 -55.82 -34.71 95.03
N LEU A 87 -54.75 -34.94 95.80
CA LEU A 87 -53.39 -34.51 95.46
C LEU A 87 -52.92 -35.11 94.12
N LEU A 88 -53.26 -36.37 93.84
CA LEU A 88 -52.96 -37.02 92.56
C LEU A 88 -53.69 -36.35 91.38
N ARG A 89 -54.93 -35.88 91.56
CA ARG A 89 -55.63 -35.07 90.53
C ARG A 89 -54.97 -33.72 90.34
N GLU A 90 -54.71 -32.98 91.42
CA GLU A 90 -54.06 -31.66 91.35
C GLU A 90 -52.65 -31.73 90.72
N LEU A 91 -51.91 -32.82 90.97
CA LEU A 91 -50.62 -33.08 90.36
C LEU A 91 -50.75 -33.45 88.87
N ASN A 92 -51.74 -34.27 88.52
CA ASN A 92 -52.04 -34.65 87.13
C ASN A 92 -52.43 -33.42 86.31
N ASP A 93 -53.38 -32.62 86.78
CA ASP A 93 -53.83 -31.37 86.16
C ASP A 93 -52.67 -30.38 85.98
N ARG A 94 -51.72 -30.30 86.93
CA ARG A 94 -50.49 -29.52 86.78
C ARG A 94 -49.55 -30.09 85.72
N ALA A 95 -49.39 -31.40 85.66
CA ALA A 95 -48.55 -32.06 84.67
C ALA A 95 -49.12 -31.93 83.25
N VAL A 96 -50.44 -32.03 83.10
CA VAL A 96 -51.16 -31.79 81.83
C VAL A 96 -50.97 -30.35 81.38
N ARG A 97 -51.29 -29.34 82.20
CA ARG A 97 -51.08 -27.92 81.83
C ARG A 97 -49.62 -27.57 81.55
N ALA A 98 -48.67 -28.19 82.27
CA ALA A 98 -47.25 -28.03 82.00
C ALA A 98 -46.77 -28.75 80.73
N ALA A 99 -47.50 -29.76 80.25
CA ALA A 99 -47.25 -30.40 78.96
C ALA A 99 -47.90 -29.62 77.81
N GLU A 100 -49.13 -29.14 77.99
CA GLU A 100 -49.86 -28.28 77.04
C GLU A 100 -49.03 -27.02 76.71
N HIS A 101 -48.62 -26.24 77.72
CA HIS A 101 -47.78 -25.05 77.50
C HIS A 101 -46.42 -25.38 76.84
N ARG A 102 -45.84 -26.55 77.09
CA ARG A 102 -44.61 -26.98 76.40
C ARG A 102 -44.85 -27.35 74.95
N VAL A 103 -46.02 -27.89 74.62
CA VAL A 103 -46.42 -28.13 73.23
C VAL A 103 -46.66 -26.79 72.54
N ASP A 104 -47.38 -25.85 73.16
CA ASP A 104 -47.65 -24.51 72.62
C ASP A 104 -46.36 -23.72 72.35
N ASP A 105 -45.38 -23.75 73.27
CA ASP A 105 -44.10 -23.08 73.05
C ASP A 105 -43.24 -23.77 71.98
N VAL A 106 -43.32 -25.10 71.85
CA VAL A 106 -42.58 -25.86 70.82
C VAL A 106 -43.21 -25.70 69.43
N THR A 107 -44.54 -25.71 69.31
CA THR A 107 -45.21 -25.45 68.02
C THR A 107 -44.97 -24.01 67.58
N ARG A 108 -45.13 -23.03 68.49
CA ARG A 108 -44.83 -21.63 68.21
C ARG A 108 -43.37 -21.42 67.79
N ALA A 109 -42.40 -22.04 68.49
CA ALA A 109 -40.99 -21.95 68.09
C ALA A 109 -40.71 -22.63 66.73
N ALA A 110 -41.40 -23.73 66.41
CA ALA A 110 -41.28 -24.40 65.11
C ALA A 110 -41.91 -23.57 63.97
N ASP A 111 -43.05 -22.91 64.20
CA ASP A 111 -43.68 -22.01 63.24
C ASP A 111 -42.87 -20.72 63.05
N GLU A 112 -42.29 -20.16 64.11
CA GLU A 112 -41.35 -19.03 64.05
C GLU A 112 -40.08 -19.39 63.23
N GLN A 113 -39.49 -20.58 63.47
CA GLN A 113 -38.35 -21.08 62.69
C GLN A 113 -38.71 -21.36 61.22
N LYS A 114 -39.87 -21.97 60.97
CA LYS A 114 -40.36 -22.24 59.62
C LYS A 114 -40.58 -20.93 58.85
N ALA A 115 -41.27 -19.96 59.44
CA ALA A 115 -41.53 -18.67 58.82
C ALA A 115 -40.24 -17.87 58.56
N GLN A 116 -39.18 -18.08 59.36
CA GLN A 116 -37.87 -17.51 59.09
C GLN A 116 -37.15 -18.23 57.92
N ALA A 117 -37.16 -19.57 57.92
CA ALA A 117 -36.58 -20.36 56.83
C ALA A 117 -37.29 -20.11 55.48
N GLU A 118 -38.61 -19.92 55.46
CA GLU A 118 -39.38 -19.57 54.26
C GLU A 118 -39.00 -18.17 53.71
N ARG A 119 -38.65 -17.21 54.57
CA ARG A 119 -38.11 -15.90 54.14
C ARG A 119 -36.71 -16.02 53.58
N GLU A 120 -35.81 -16.73 54.27
CA GLU A 120 -34.44 -16.94 53.81
C GLU A 120 -34.39 -17.71 52.47
N LEU A 121 -35.35 -18.62 52.23
CA LEU A 121 -35.53 -19.28 50.93
C LEU A 121 -36.05 -18.32 49.84
N ALA A 122 -36.94 -17.39 50.18
CA ALA A 122 -37.45 -16.39 49.24
C ALA A 122 -36.37 -15.36 48.86
N ASP A 123 -35.60 -14.87 49.84
CA ASP A 123 -34.47 -13.98 49.62
C ASP A 123 -33.39 -14.70 48.78
N ALA A 124 -33.08 -15.96 49.10
CA ALA A 124 -32.15 -16.77 48.31
C ALA A 124 -32.63 -16.95 46.86
N ALA A 125 -33.90 -17.30 46.64
CA ALA A 125 -34.49 -17.43 45.31
C ALA A 125 -34.39 -16.12 44.51
N GLN A 126 -34.77 -14.98 45.11
CA GLN A 126 -34.62 -13.67 44.48
C GLN A 126 -33.16 -13.40 44.10
N THR A 127 -32.17 -13.74 44.94
CA THR A 127 -30.75 -13.57 44.58
C THR A 127 -30.27 -14.49 43.46
N VAL A 128 -30.90 -15.66 43.26
CA VAL A 128 -30.64 -16.53 42.11
C VAL A 128 -31.22 -15.92 40.83
N ASP A 129 -32.49 -15.51 40.83
CA ASP A 129 -33.12 -14.81 39.69
C ASP A 129 -32.32 -13.56 39.27
N ASP A 130 -31.86 -12.81 40.27
CA ASP A 130 -30.98 -11.64 40.11
C ASP A 130 -29.62 -11.99 39.47
N LEU A 131 -29.08 -13.17 39.71
CA LEU A 131 -27.80 -13.63 39.16
C LEU A 131 -27.96 -14.24 37.77
N GLU A 132 -29.05 -14.96 37.52
CA GLU A 132 -29.39 -15.49 36.19
C GLU A 132 -29.62 -14.36 35.18
N GLN A 133 -30.38 -13.32 35.55
CA GLN A 133 -30.55 -12.13 34.72
C GLN A 133 -29.22 -11.41 34.40
N LYS A 134 -28.29 -11.37 35.36
CA LYS A 134 -26.94 -10.79 35.15
C LYS A 134 -26.09 -11.68 34.26
N LEU A 135 -26.20 -13.01 34.37
CA LEU A 135 -25.51 -13.98 33.52
C LEU A 135 -25.98 -13.90 32.07
N ASP A 136 -27.29 -13.81 31.83
CA ASP A 136 -27.88 -13.64 30.49
C ASP A 136 -27.47 -12.32 29.83
N ALA A 137 -27.46 -11.22 30.60
CA ALA A 137 -27.00 -9.93 30.11
C ALA A 137 -25.51 -9.97 29.70
N VAL A 138 -24.63 -10.48 30.57
CA VAL A 138 -23.20 -10.62 30.29
C VAL A 138 -22.94 -11.58 29.12
N THR A 139 -23.70 -12.67 29.00
CA THR A 139 -23.61 -13.63 27.88
C THR A 139 -24.05 -12.99 26.56
N THR A 140 -25.07 -12.14 26.59
CA THR A 140 -25.56 -11.40 25.42
C THR A 140 -24.54 -10.36 24.94
N ASP A 141 -23.94 -9.59 25.85
CA ASP A 141 -22.88 -8.63 25.51
C ASP A 141 -21.57 -9.32 25.11
N LEU A 142 -21.25 -10.51 25.66
CA LEU A 142 -20.13 -11.33 25.21
C LEU A 142 -20.31 -11.80 23.75
N ARG A 143 -21.48 -12.34 23.40
CA ARG A 143 -21.79 -12.72 22.00
C ARG A 143 -21.67 -11.51 21.07
N LYS A 144 -22.26 -10.37 21.46
CA LYS A 144 -22.23 -9.12 20.68
C LYS A 144 -20.82 -8.56 20.50
N THR A 145 -19.95 -8.66 21.50
CA THR A 145 -18.55 -8.22 21.38
C THR A 145 -17.69 -9.19 20.56
N GLN A 146 -17.97 -10.50 20.60
CA GLN A 146 -17.40 -11.48 19.67
C GLN A 146 -17.82 -11.19 18.22
N GLU A 147 -19.11 -10.97 17.96
CA GLU A 147 -19.63 -10.60 16.64
C GLU A 147 -18.98 -9.32 16.09
N LEU A 148 -18.77 -8.29 16.93
CA LEU A 148 -18.07 -7.06 16.55
C LEU A 148 -16.57 -7.29 16.27
N LEU A 149 -15.91 -8.17 17.04
CA LEU A 149 -14.50 -8.52 16.83
C LEU A 149 -14.28 -9.26 15.50
N ASP A 150 -15.14 -10.22 15.18
CA ASP A 150 -15.04 -10.99 13.94
C ASP A 150 -15.42 -10.14 12.72
N ASN A 151 -16.45 -9.28 12.82
CA ASN A 151 -16.71 -8.23 11.81
C ASN A 151 -15.50 -7.30 11.59
N SER A 152 -14.72 -7.01 12.64
CA SER A 152 -13.51 -6.19 12.52
C SER A 152 -12.38 -6.95 11.81
N ARG A 153 -12.21 -8.24 12.12
CA ARG A 153 -11.22 -9.12 11.47
C ARG A 153 -11.51 -9.32 9.98
N GLU A 154 -12.77 -9.51 9.60
CA GLU A 154 -13.19 -9.61 8.19
C GLU A 154 -12.87 -8.33 7.42
N ARG A 155 -13.12 -7.15 8.00
CA ARG A 155 -12.78 -5.86 7.41
C ARG A 155 -11.27 -5.65 7.31
N GLU A 156 -10.50 -6.04 8.33
CA GLU A 156 -9.04 -5.99 8.28
C GLU A 156 -8.48 -6.90 7.18
N GLN A 157 -8.99 -8.13 7.06
CA GLN A 157 -8.61 -9.06 6.00
C GLN A 157 -8.97 -8.53 4.60
N ALA A 158 -10.14 -7.90 4.43
CA ALA A 158 -10.52 -7.24 3.18
C ALA A 158 -9.58 -6.08 2.84
N ASN A 159 -9.30 -5.20 3.80
CA ASN A 159 -8.36 -4.07 3.66
C ASN A 159 -6.94 -4.55 3.29
N LEU A 160 -6.48 -5.67 3.85
CA LEU A 160 -5.18 -6.27 3.52
C LEU A 160 -5.13 -6.78 2.07
N VAL A 161 -6.22 -7.39 1.58
CA VAL A 161 -6.34 -7.83 0.18
C VAL A 161 -6.40 -6.62 -0.78
N GLU A 162 -7.18 -5.59 -0.47
CA GLU A 162 -7.21 -4.35 -1.26
C GLU A 162 -5.84 -3.65 -1.29
N LEU A 163 -5.16 -3.56 -0.14
CA LEU A 163 -3.81 -2.97 -0.05
C LEU A 163 -2.78 -3.77 -0.87
N ALA A 164 -2.90 -5.10 -0.92
CA ALA A 164 -2.06 -5.94 -1.77
C ALA A 164 -2.33 -5.67 -3.27
N GLN A 165 -3.60 -5.62 -3.70
CA GLN A 165 -3.98 -5.30 -5.08
C GLN A 165 -3.55 -3.88 -5.49
N VAL A 166 -3.65 -2.90 -4.59
CA VAL A 166 -3.19 -1.52 -4.85
C VAL A 166 -1.67 -1.48 -5.00
N ARG A 167 -0.91 -2.23 -4.19
CA ARG A 167 0.55 -2.35 -4.33
C ARG A 167 0.97 -3.02 -5.64
N GLU A 168 0.30 -4.12 -6.02
CA GLU A 168 0.54 -4.79 -7.31
C GLU A 168 0.27 -3.86 -8.49
N ARG A 169 -0.87 -3.15 -8.46
CA ARG A 169 -1.22 -2.15 -9.50
C ARG A 169 -0.23 -1.00 -9.54
N LEU A 170 0.26 -0.53 -8.40
CA LEU A 170 1.29 0.52 -8.33
C LEU A 170 2.58 0.06 -9.01
N VAL A 171 3.11 -1.12 -8.66
CA VAL A 171 4.30 -1.71 -9.30
C VAL A 171 4.09 -1.83 -10.81
N ALA A 172 2.96 -2.37 -11.26
CA ALA A 172 2.65 -2.50 -12.68
C ALA A 172 2.55 -1.14 -13.41
N THR A 173 2.10 -0.07 -12.73
CA THR A 173 2.13 1.30 -13.30
C THR A 173 3.53 1.91 -13.32
N GLU A 174 4.36 1.65 -12.31
CA GLU A 174 5.76 2.09 -12.29
C GLU A 174 6.59 1.42 -13.39
N GLU A 175 6.40 0.12 -13.62
CA GLU A 175 7.06 -0.62 -14.71
C GLU A 175 6.64 -0.08 -16.08
N ARG A 176 5.34 0.20 -16.28
CA ARG A 176 4.84 0.85 -17.49
C ARG A 176 5.41 2.26 -17.69
N LEU A 177 5.57 3.03 -16.61
CA LEU A 177 6.21 4.35 -16.67
C LEU A 177 7.69 4.24 -17.03
N LYS A 178 8.44 3.35 -16.37
CA LYS A 178 9.87 3.08 -16.66
C LYS A 178 10.08 2.62 -18.10
N ALA A 179 9.19 1.77 -18.64
CA ALA A 179 9.20 1.35 -20.03
C ALA A 179 8.87 2.51 -21.00
N SER A 180 7.85 3.33 -20.68
CA SER A 180 7.48 4.51 -21.47
C SER A 180 8.62 5.54 -21.53
N GLU A 181 9.24 5.84 -20.39
CA GLU A 181 10.43 6.71 -20.33
C GLU A 181 11.60 6.17 -21.14
N LYS A 182 11.88 4.86 -21.05
CA LYS A 182 12.94 4.23 -21.85
C LYS A 182 12.65 4.40 -23.36
N ASN A 183 11.45 4.04 -23.80
CA ASN A 183 11.04 4.17 -25.20
C ASN A 183 11.10 5.63 -25.68
N GLY A 184 10.71 6.59 -24.83
CA GLY A 184 10.79 8.02 -25.11
C GLY A 184 12.24 8.52 -25.25
N ARG A 185 13.16 8.04 -24.41
CA ARG A 185 14.60 8.35 -24.52
C ARG A 185 15.20 7.74 -25.79
N GLU A 186 14.87 6.49 -26.12
CA GLU A 186 15.33 5.83 -27.35
C GLU A 186 14.79 6.53 -28.62
N ALA A 187 13.53 6.96 -28.62
CA ALA A 187 12.96 7.75 -29.72
C ALA A 187 13.59 9.15 -29.85
N ALA A 188 13.85 9.84 -28.73
CA ALA A 188 14.52 11.13 -28.73
C ALA A 188 15.97 11.04 -29.26
N GLU A 189 16.70 9.99 -28.88
CA GLU A 189 18.05 9.71 -29.36
C GLU A 189 18.07 9.34 -30.86
N GLN A 190 17.10 8.55 -31.33
CA GLN A 190 16.93 8.27 -32.77
C GLN A 190 16.62 9.55 -33.57
N HIS A 191 15.72 10.41 -33.08
CA HIS A 191 15.44 11.69 -33.72
C HIS A 191 16.66 12.61 -33.72
N ARG A 192 17.43 12.64 -32.63
CA ARG A 192 18.69 13.38 -32.56
C ARG A 192 19.68 12.93 -33.64
N GLN A 193 19.96 11.63 -33.72
CA GLN A 193 20.86 11.04 -34.71
C GLN A 193 20.38 11.27 -36.15
N GLN A 194 19.06 11.26 -36.38
CA GLN A 194 18.47 11.66 -37.66
C GLN A 194 18.71 13.14 -37.97
N THR A 195 18.52 14.05 -37.00
CA THR A 195 18.78 15.48 -37.21
C THR A 195 20.26 15.78 -37.46
N GLU A 196 21.18 15.16 -36.71
CA GLU A 196 22.63 15.31 -36.91
C GLU A 196 23.04 14.75 -38.28
N THR A 197 22.46 13.61 -38.71
CA THR A 197 22.67 13.05 -40.06
C THR A 197 22.12 13.94 -41.18
N LEU A 198 21.00 14.64 -40.95
CA LEU A 198 20.41 15.56 -41.92
C LEU A 198 21.17 16.89 -41.99
N GLN A 199 21.68 17.39 -40.85
CA GLN A 199 22.57 18.55 -40.79
C GLN A 199 23.85 18.29 -41.58
N TYR A 200 24.54 17.17 -41.33
CA TYR A 200 25.75 16.81 -42.09
C TYR A 200 25.49 16.70 -43.61
N LYS A 201 24.34 16.14 -44.02
CA LYS A 201 23.96 16.07 -45.45
C LYS A 201 23.60 17.43 -46.04
N LEU A 202 23.07 18.35 -45.24
CA LEU A 202 22.81 19.73 -45.67
C LEU A 202 24.13 20.48 -45.84
N GLU A 203 25.05 20.39 -44.88
CA GLU A 203 26.40 21.00 -44.94
C GLU A 203 27.21 20.48 -46.15
N ASP A 204 27.21 19.17 -46.40
CA ASP A 204 27.85 18.56 -47.59
C ASP A 204 27.19 19.03 -48.91
N ALA A 205 25.86 19.19 -48.94
CA ALA A 205 25.16 19.71 -50.12
C ALA A 205 25.43 21.21 -50.34
N GLU A 206 25.46 22.02 -49.27
CA GLU A 206 25.77 23.45 -49.30
C GLU A 206 27.22 23.69 -49.72
N GLN A 207 28.18 22.91 -49.21
CA GLN A 207 29.58 23.00 -49.65
C GLN A 207 29.73 22.62 -51.12
N ARG A 208 29.08 21.54 -51.59
CA ARG A 208 29.10 21.17 -53.03
C ARG A 208 28.45 22.24 -53.91
N LEU A 209 27.38 22.88 -53.43
CA LEU A 209 26.76 23.99 -54.14
C LEU A 209 27.70 25.19 -54.21
N ALA A 210 28.32 25.59 -53.09
CA ALA A 210 29.31 26.66 -53.03
C ALA A 210 30.52 26.39 -53.94
N ASP A 211 31.07 25.17 -53.93
CA ASP A 211 32.12 24.71 -54.84
C ASP A 211 31.69 24.85 -56.31
N SER A 212 30.47 24.42 -56.65
CA SER A 212 29.96 24.51 -58.03
C SER A 212 29.75 25.95 -58.48
N VAL A 213 29.21 26.81 -57.61
CA VAL A 213 29.04 28.25 -57.87
C VAL A 213 30.40 28.93 -58.00
N SER A 214 31.38 28.55 -57.20
CA SER A 214 32.76 29.04 -57.30
C SER A 214 33.39 28.69 -58.64
N ARG A 215 33.27 27.43 -59.09
CA ARG A 215 33.72 26.97 -60.43
C ARG A 215 33.03 27.74 -61.55
N TYR A 216 31.70 27.73 -61.62
CA TYR A 216 30.97 28.48 -62.65
C TYR A 216 31.28 29.99 -62.63
N THR A 217 31.62 30.57 -61.48
CA THR A 217 32.05 31.97 -61.38
C THR A 217 33.51 32.18 -61.82
N ALA A 218 34.37 31.16 -61.75
CA ALA A 218 35.70 31.16 -62.37
C ALA A 218 35.57 31.00 -63.90
N ASP A 219 34.86 29.97 -64.37
CA ASP A 219 34.60 29.70 -65.80
C ASP A 219 34.00 30.95 -66.49
N LEU A 220 33.02 31.60 -65.86
CA LEU A 220 32.40 32.82 -66.38
C LEU A 220 33.36 34.03 -66.39
N ARG A 221 34.38 34.09 -65.52
CA ARG A 221 35.43 35.11 -65.60
C ARG A 221 36.42 34.80 -66.72
N GLU A 222 36.78 33.53 -66.90
CA GLU A 222 37.68 33.07 -67.96
C GLU A 222 37.08 33.33 -69.34
N VAL A 223 35.85 32.85 -69.60
CA VAL A 223 35.13 33.11 -70.86
C VAL A 223 34.90 34.62 -71.10
N LYS A 224 34.69 35.42 -70.05
CA LYS A 224 34.64 36.90 -70.19
C LYS A 224 36.01 37.51 -70.52
N SER A 225 37.09 36.95 -69.98
CA SER A 225 38.47 37.36 -70.29
C SER A 225 38.79 37.04 -71.75
N GLU A 226 38.57 35.81 -72.19
CA GLU A 226 38.72 35.36 -73.58
C GLU A 226 37.89 36.18 -74.56
N TYR A 227 36.61 36.42 -74.24
CA TYR A 227 35.74 37.27 -75.05
C TYR A 227 36.24 38.72 -75.10
N SER A 228 36.74 39.27 -73.99
CA SER A 228 37.32 40.62 -73.99
C SER A 228 38.63 40.71 -74.78
N ALA A 229 39.45 39.65 -74.74
CA ALA A 229 40.71 39.54 -75.48
C ALA A 229 40.45 39.42 -76.98
N THR A 230 39.57 38.50 -77.41
CA THR A 230 39.19 38.34 -78.82
C THR A 230 38.50 39.58 -79.39
N VAL A 231 37.66 40.28 -78.61
CA VAL A 231 37.10 41.58 -79.02
C VAL A 231 38.17 42.67 -79.11
N SER A 232 39.20 42.65 -78.25
CA SER A 232 40.33 43.58 -78.32
C SER A 232 41.22 43.30 -79.54
N GLU A 233 41.55 42.04 -79.79
CA GLU A 233 42.33 41.61 -80.95
C GLU A 233 41.58 41.90 -82.25
N LEU A 234 40.30 41.58 -82.34
CA LEU A 234 39.48 41.87 -83.52
C LEU A 234 39.40 43.38 -83.78
N LYS A 235 39.33 44.22 -82.74
CA LYS A 235 39.44 45.69 -82.89
C LYS A 235 40.82 46.12 -83.40
N ALA A 236 41.90 45.51 -82.91
CA ALA A 236 43.25 45.80 -83.41
C ALA A 236 43.41 45.39 -84.88
N GLN A 237 42.89 44.22 -85.28
CA GLN A 237 42.84 43.76 -86.66
C GLN A 237 41.99 44.69 -87.55
N TYR A 238 40.85 45.19 -87.06
CA TYR A 238 40.06 46.20 -87.78
C TYR A 238 40.82 47.52 -87.97
N LEU A 239 41.45 48.05 -86.92
CA LEU A 239 42.25 49.29 -86.98
C LEU A 239 43.44 49.14 -87.92
N GLN A 240 44.20 48.06 -87.83
CA GLN A 240 45.31 47.76 -88.74
C GLN A 240 44.83 47.62 -90.19
N ARG A 241 43.65 47.02 -90.41
CA ARG A 241 43.05 46.90 -91.74
C ARG A 241 42.60 48.27 -92.27
N GLU A 242 42.01 49.11 -91.44
CA GLU A 242 41.62 50.48 -91.76
C GLU A 242 42.85 51.34 -92.12
N GLU A 243 43.92 51.27 -91.33
CA GLU A 243 45.21 51.90 -91.62
C GLU A 243 45.83 51.39 -92.93
N SER A 244 45.76 50.07 -93.20
CA SER A 244 46.21 49.50 -94.49
C SER A 244 45.34 49.91 -95.69
N LEU A 245 44.10 50.32 -95.46
CA LEU A 245 43.21 50.86 -96.50
C LEU A 245 43.46 52.36 -96.72
N ILE A 246 43.71 53.13 -95.64
CA ILE A 246 44.08 54.55 -95.71
C ILE A 246 45.42 54.70 -96.44
N THR A 247 46.47 54.01 -95.99
CA THR A 247 47.79 54.05 -96.66
C THR A 247 47.76 53.58 -98.11
N ARG A 248 46.87 52.64 -98.46
CA ARG A 248 46.63 52.22 -99.85
C ARG A 248 45.82 53.23 -100.66
N ALA A 249 44.92 53.97 -100.04
CA ALA A 249 44.21 55.10 -100.65
C ALA A 249 45.16 56.29 -100.88
N ASP A 250 46.01 56.63 -99.92
CA ASP A 250 47.05 57.66 -100.04
C ASP A 250 48.05 57.29 -101.15
N ALA A 251 48.49 56.03 -101.22
CA ALA A 251 49.34 55.54 -102.30
C ALA A 251 48.64 55.63 -103.67
N ALA A 252 47.35 55.31 -103.74
CA ALA A 252 46.56 55.45 -104.97
C ALA A 252 46.32 56.92 -105.36
N GLU A 253 46.14 57.83 -104.40
CA GLU A 253 45.99 59.26 -104.68
C GLU A 253 47.32 59.87 -105.12
N ASN A 254 48.44 59.49 -104.50
CA ASN A 254 49.77 59.91 -104.94
C ASN A 254 50.11 59.38 -106.33
N ALA A 255 49.82 58.10 -106.63
CA ALA A 255 49.93 57.57 -107.99
C ALA A 255 49.02 58.32 -108.99
N ALA A 256 47.83 58.74 -108.58
CA ALA A 256 46.94 59.57 -109.41
C ALA A 256 47.44 61.03 -109.57
N ARG A 257 48.15 61.58 -108.57
CA ARG A 257 48.83 62.88 -108.67
C ARG A 257 50.04 62.79 -109.61
N GLU A 258 50.84 61.74 -109.52
CA GLU A 258 51.96 61.44 -110.42
C GLU A 258 51.47 61.23 -111.87
N ALA A 259 50.37 60.48 -112.06
CA ALA A 259 49.73 60.31 -113.36
C ALA A 259 49.21 61.63 -113.94
N ARG A 260 48.62 62.51 -113.12
CA ARG A 260 48.21 63.86 -113.56
C ARG A 260 49.41 64.76 -113.85
N ALA A 261 50.51 64.62 -113.11
CA ALA A 261 51.74 65.35 -113.35
C ALA A 261 52.37 64.94 -114.69
N SER A 262 52.50 63.63 -114.96
CA SER A 262 52.98 63.14 -116.25
C SER A 262 52.02 63.46 -117.39
N GLU A 263 50.70 63.39 -117.18
CA GLU A 263 49.70 63.86 -118.15
C GLU A 263 49.89 65.35 -118.45
N SER A 264 50.14 66.20 -117.45
CA SER A 264 50.40 67.63 -117.67
C SER A 264 51.74 67.91 -118.38
N SER A 265 52.77 67.09 -118.15
CA SER A 265 54.04 67.14 -118.91
C SER A 265 53.79 66.80 -120.37
N LEU A 266 53.10 65.67 -120.62
CA LEU A 266 52.72 65.24 -121.97
C LEU A 266 51.81 66.26 -122.66
N GLN A 267 50.89 66.91 -121.96
CA GLN A 267 50.10 68.03 -122.50
C GLN A 267 50.97 69.27 -122.80
N GLY A 268 52.04 69.52 -122.02
CA GLY A 268 53.04 70.54 -122.29
C GLY A 268 53.88 70.23 -123.54
N GLU A 269 54.35 69.00 -123.67
CA GLU A 269 55.07 68.48 -124.85
C GLU A 269 54.18 68.52 -126.10
N ILE A 270 52.90 68.12 -125.99
CA ILE A 270 51.90 68.23 -127.07
C ILE A 270 51.63 69.69 -127.45
N ARG A 271 51.70 70.65 -126.50
CA ARG A 271 51.64 72.08 -126.82
C ARG A 271 52.89 72.55 -127.55
N ALA A 272 54.09 72.18 -127.10
CA ALA A 272 55.34 72.53 -127.77
C ALA A 272 55.39 71.98 -129.21
N LEU A 273 55.00 70.72 -129.43
CA LEU A 273 54.88 70.10 -130.75
C LEU A 273 53.83 70.79 -131.63
N LYS A 274 52.72 71.26 -131.05
CA LYS A 274 51.68 72.03 -131.78
C LYS A 274 52.16 73.42 -132.15
N GLU A 275 52.93 74.10 -131.31
CA GLU A 275 53.49 75.41 -131.63
C GLU A 275 54.59 75.31 -132.70
N GLN A 276 55.50 74.33 -132.61
CA GLN A 276 56.46 74.01 -133.69
C GLN A 276 55.75 73.67 -135.02
N SER A 277 54.66 72.90 -134.96
CA SER A 277 53.83 72.62 -136.15
C SER A 277 53.19 73.89 -136.71
N ARG A 278 52.88 74.88 -135.86
CA ARG A 278 52.34 76.18 -136.26
C ARG A 278 53.38 77.05 -136.95
N GLU A 279 54.60 77.12 -136.41
CA GLU A 279 55.72 77.84 -137.02
C GLU A 279 56.07 77.26 -138.40
N LEU A 280 56.11 75.93 -138.52
CA LEU A 280 56.29 75.23 -139.81
C LEU A 280 55.14 75.49 -140.79
N THR A 281 53.89 75.54 -140.31
CA THR A 281 52.73 75.84 -141.17
C THR A 281 52.75 77.29 -141.67
N ALA A 282 53.12 78.24 -140.81
CA ALA A 282 53.19 79.67 -141.14
C ALA A 282 54.27 79.99 -142.19
N LEU A 283 55.35 79.19 -142.25
CA LEU A 283 56.41 79.34 -143.26
C LEU A 283 56.04 78.79 -144.65
N LEU A 284 54.98 77.97 -144.76
CA LEU A 284 54.64 77.25 -146.00
C LEU A 284 53.39 77.78 -146.72
N SER A 285 52.49 78.51 -146.05
CA SER A 285 51.26 79.06 -146.67
C SER A 285 51.48 80.34 -147.50
N GLY A 286 52.60 80.41 -148.24
CA GLY A 286 53.11 81.62 -148.90
C GLY A 286 53.32 81.52 -150.42
N SER A 287 53.02 80.39 -151.06
CA SER A 287 53.02 80.26 -152.52
C SER A 287 52.02 79.21 -153.01
N VAL A 288 51.58 79.32 -154.27
CA VAL A 288 50.36 78.69 -154.80
C VAL A 288 50.60 77.28 -155.35
N PHE A 289 49.71 76.33 -155.01
CA PHE A 289 49.13 75.21 -155.80
C PHE A 289 48.10 74.49 -154.87
N GLY A 290 47.25 73.53 -155.24
CA GLY A 290 46.95 72.81 -156.49
C GLY A 290 46.08 71.57 -156.14
N LEU A 291 45.18 71.11 -157.01
CA LEU A 291 44.15 70.08 -156.68
C LEU A 291 44.54 68.62 -157.08
N HIS A 292 43.86 67.64 -156.47
CA HIS A 292 43.95 66.16 -156.58
C HIS A 292 45.07 65.48 -155.73
N GLY A 293 44.94 64.24 -155.25
CA GLY A 293 43.72 63.40 -155.10
C GLY A 293 43.95 61.86 -154.97
N ASN A 294 43.31 61.24 -153.97
CA ASN A 294 42.88 59.82 -153.85
C ASN A 294 43.88 58.67 -153.47
N ALA A 295 43.32 57.62 -152.82
CA ALA A 295 43.79 56.22 -152.63
C ALA A 295 45.02 55.95 -151.70
N ASP A 296 45.20 54.80 -151.02
CA ASP A 296 44.37 53.57 -150.81
C ASP A 296 44.84 52.69 -149.59
N ASN A 297 44.10 51.61 -149.25
CA ASN A 297 44.50 50.38 -148.52
C ASN A 297 44.81 50.47 -146.97
N ARG A 298 44.29 49.60 -146.06
CA ARG A 298 44.45 48.13 -145.77
C ARG A 298 45.65 47.79 -144.86
N GLU A 299 45.69 46.74 -144.02
CA GLU A 299 44.78 45.69 -143.43
C GLU A 299 45.57 45.00 -142.25
N ALA A 300 45.15 44.03 -141.42
CA ALA A 300 43.95 43.20 -141.18
C ALA A 300 43.96 42.58 -139.74
N GLY A 301 42.81 42.15 -139.22
CA GLY A 301 42.65 41.08 -138.18
C GLY A 301 43.01 41.39 -136.71
N ASP A 302 42.79 40.49 -135.73
CA ASP A 302 41.81 39.37 -135.59
C ASP A 302 41.77 38.87 -134.10
N ALA A 303 40.68 38.18 -133.70
CA ALA A 303 40.48 37.39 -132.47
C ALA A 303 40.62 38.08 -131.08
N GLY A 304 40.04 37.56 -129.97
CA GLY A 304 39.03 36.51 -129.81
C GLY A 304 39.10 35.77 -128.45
N ILE A 305 37.94 35.36 -127.89
CA ILE A 305 37.75 34.42 -126.74
C ILE A 305 38.17 34.97 -125.34
N GLY A 306 37.48 34.69 -124.21
CA GLY A 306 36.16 34.08 -123.99
C GLY A 306 36.00 33.25 -122.68
N ALA A 307 34.83 33.34 -122.03
CA ALA A 307 34.32 32.44 -120.94
C ALA A 307 35.07 32.51 -119.56
N LYS A 308 34.58 31.97 -118.42
CA LYS A 308 33.34 31.20 -118.09
C LYS A 308 32.97 31.31 -116.57
N THR A 309 31.69 31.05 -116.24
CA THR A 309 31.10 30.76 -114.90
C THR A 309 31.29 29.26 -114.50
N PRO A 310 30.84 28.66 -113.34
CA PRO A 310 29.69 29.03 -112.46
C PRO A 310 29.67 28.63 -110.93
N ARG A 311 28.56 29.04 -110.26
CA ARG A 311 27.74 28.42 -109.15
C ARG A 311 28.29 27.43 -108.08
N GLY A 312 27.81 27.65 -106.83
CA GLY A 312 27.41 26.63 -105.83
C GLY A 312 28.33 26.48 -104.60
N GLY A 313 27.87 26.07 -103.40
CA GLY A 313 26.50 25.91 -102.89
C GLY A 313 26.37 25.02 -101.61
N THR A 314 25.66 25.51 -100.58
CA THR A 314 25.04 24.79 -99.41
C THR A 314 25.86 23.95 -98.41
N SER A 315 25.56 24.15 -97.10
CA SER A 315 25.64 23.16 -95.99
C SER A 315 27.04 22.74 -95.48
N GLU A 316 27.25 22.23 -94.25
CA GLU A 316 26.36 22.02 -93.08
C GLU A 316 27.13 22.09 -91.73
N LYS A 317 26.37 22.31 -90.63
CA LYS A 317 26.59 21.97 -89.19
C LYS A 317 27.98 21.99 -88.52
N GLY A 318 27.96 22.60 -87.33
CA GLY A 318 28.79 22.29 -86.16
C GLY A 318 27.97 22.58 -84.92
#